data_AF-A0AAJ2YTD3-F1
#
_entry.id   AF-A0AAJ2YTD3-F1
#
_cell.length_a   1.000
_cell.length_b   1.000
_cell.length_c   1.000
_cell.angle_alpha   90.00
_cell.angle_beta   90.00
_cell.angle_gamma   90.00
#
_symmetry.space_group_name_H-M   'P 1'
#
loop_
_entity.id
_entity.type
_entity.pdbx_description
1 polymer ?
#
loop_
_entity_poly.entity_id
_entity_poly.type
_entity_poly.pdbx_seq_one_letter_code
_entity_poly.pdbx_strand_id
1 'polypeptide(L)'
;MSEIQIISKESHKTLLNTTDSTTALSASQPAVVLIKVPIEDVAQVKRDGTNAVVFLKNGEQIVIQNFFANDNNQNLEVLLHKDLKCKAPLIEPNLRRNLGKWST
;
A
#
# COMPACT_ATOMS: atom_id res chain seq x y z
N MET A 1 5.99 -5.99 -15.08
CA MET A 1 5.42 -6.65 -13.88
C MET A 1 5.83 -5.83 -12.68
N SER A 2 4.87 -5.36 -11.92
CA SER A 2 5.10 -4.62 -10.68
C SER A 2 5.25 -5.62 -9.54
N GLU A 3 6.37 -5.60 -8.80
CA GLU A 3 6.55 -6.48 -7.65
C GLU A 3 5.97 -5.79 -6.40
N ILE A 4 5.20 -6.51 -5.61
CA ILE A 4 4.58 -6.04 -4.38
C ILE A 4 5.07 -6.92 -3.23
N GLN A 5 5.58 -6.26 -2.20
CA GLN A 5 6.05 -6.90 -0.99
C GLN A 5 5.24 -6.39 0.19
N ILE A 6 4.74 -7.31 1.00
CA ILE A 6 4.08 -7.03 2.26
C ILE A 6 5.05 -7.42 3.36
N ILE A 7 5.40 -6.46 4.21
CA ILE A 7 6.35 -6.61 5.31
C ILE A 7 5.59 -6.46 6.62
N SER A 8 5.79 -7.35 7.58
CA SER A 8 5.19 -7.24 8.91
C SER A 8 5.77 -6.05 9.67
N LYS A 9 4.91 -5.28 10.35
CA LYS A 9 5.37 -4.15 11.16
C LYS A 9 6.12 -4.58 12.40
N GLU A 10 5.70 -5.68 13.00
CA GLU A 10 6.26 -6.15 14.26
C GLU A 10 7.58 -6.90 14.07
N SER A 11 7.70 -7.68 13.00
CA SER A 11 8.85 -8.58 12.80
C SER A 11 9.84 -8.12 11.74
N HIS A 12 9.58 -6.99 11.06
CA HIS A 12 10.38 -6.48 9.92
C HIS A 12 10.56 -7.53 8.80
N LYS A 13 9.80 -8.62 8.84
CA LYS A 13 9.95 -9.78 7.97
C LYS A 13 8.97 -9.65 6.82
N THR A 14 9.44 -9.95 5.61
CA THR A 14 8.56 -10.01 4.45
C THR A 14 7.58 -11.17 4.62
N LEU A 15 6.30 -10.82 4.76
CA LEU A 15 5.20 -11.75 4.91
C LEU A 15 4.85 -12.36 3.56
N LEU A 16 4.81 -11.53 2.51
CA LEU A 16 4.41 -11.95 1.16
C LEU A 16 5.18 -11.16 0.12
N ASN A 17 5.61 -11.85 -0.93
CA ASN A 17 6.10 -11.26 -2.16
C ASN A 17 5.21 -11.78 -3.28
N THR A 18 4.61 -10.88 -4.03
CA THR A 18 3.87 -11.27 -5.23
C THR A 18 4.15 -10.28 -6.36
N THR A 19 4.12 -10.79 -7.58
CA THR A 19 4.17 -10.01 -8.83
C THR A 19 2.77 -9.81 -9.42
N ASP A 20 1.73 -10.29 -8.75
CA ASP A 20 0.35 -10.12 -9.17
C ASP A 20 -0.08 -8.68 -8.95
N SER A 21 -0.91 -8.16 -9.85
CA SER A 21 -1.53 -6.84 -9.72
C SER A 21 -2.56 -6.76 -8.58
N THR A 22 -2.79 -7.85 -7.84
CA THR A 22 -3.72 -7.90 -6.71
C THR A 22 -3.09 -8.59 -5.51
N THR A 23 -3.15 -7.96 -4.34
CA THR A 23 -2.66 -8.55 -3.09
C THR A 23 -3.67 -8.37 -1.98
N ALA A 24 -3.80 -9.35 -1.09
CA ALA A 24 -4.65 -9.24 0.08
C ALA A 24 -3.79 -9.16 1.33
N LEU A 25 -4.10 -8.21 2.21
CA LEU A 25 -3.49 -8.12 3.52
C LEU A 25 -4.22 -9.03 4.49
N SER A 26 -3.47 -9.86 5.22
CA SER A 26 -4.00 -10.57 6.38
C SER A 26 -4.28 -9.56 7.48
N ALA A 27 -5.56 -9.32 7.78
CA ALA A 27 -6.05 -8.34 8.75
C ALA A 27 -5.72 -8.66 10.23
N SER A 28 -4.81 -9.60 10.48
CA SER A 28 -4.45 -10.02 11.84
C SER A 28 -3.29 -9.20 12.42
N GLN A 29 -2.49 -8.53 11.59
CA GLN A 29 -1.26 -7.86 12.04
C GLN A 29 -0.99 -6.57 11.26
N PRO A 30 -0.36 -5.56 11.90
CA PRO A 30 0.07 -4.35 11.20
C PRO A 30 1.16 -4.68 10.18
N ALA A 31 1.07 -4.08 9.00
CA ALA A 31 1.92 -4.41 7.85
C ALA A 31 2.29 -3.18 7.01
N VAL A 32 3.39 -3.27 6.27
CA VAL A 32 3.87 -2.25 5.34
C VAL A 32 3.81 -2.83 3.94
N VAL A 33 3.18 -2.11 3.02
CA VAL A 33 3.12 -2.48 1.61
C VAL A 33 4.17 -1.70 0.84
N LEU A 34 5.16 -2.43 0.32
CA LEU A 34 6.20 -1.94 -0.55
C LEU A 34 5.85 -2.33 -1.99
N ILE A 35 5.61 -1.31 -2.82
CA ILE A 35 5.37 -1.49 -4.25
C ILE A 35 6.69 -1.17 -4.96
N LYS A 36 7.36 -2.19 -5.47
CA LYS A 36 8.55 -2.04 -6.32
C LYS A 36 8.11 -1.73 -7.73
N VAL A 37 7.61 -0.51 -7.89
CA VAL A 37 7.41 0.11 -9.19
C VAL A 37 8.16 1.44 -9.16
N PRO A 38 8.85 1.81 -10.25
CA PRO A 38 9.52 3.09 -10.30
C PRO A 38 8.46 4.18 -10.12
N ILE A 39 8.76 5.13 -9.24
CA ILE A 39 7.77 6.13 -8.85
C ILE A 39 7.26 6.91 -10.05
N GLU A 40 8.08 7.17 -11.07
CA GLU A 40 7.66 7.85 -12.30
C GLU A 40 6.46 7.22 -13.00
N ASP A 41 6.28 5.91 -12.87
CA ASP A 41 5.20 5.13 -13.48
C ASP A 41 3.90 5.20 -12.69
N VAL A 42 3.91 5.66 -11.43
CA VAL A 42 2.69 5.80 -10.64
C VAL A 42 1.89 7.01 -11.13
N ALA A 43 0.69 6.77 -11.64
CA ALA A 43 -0.23 7.81 -12.07
C ALA A 43 -1.04 8.36 -10.89
N GLN A 44 -1.68 7.49 -10.10
CA GLN A 44 -2.58 7.90 -9.03
C GLN A 44 -2.75 6.81 -7.98
N VAL A 45 -3.08 7.18 -6.74
CA VAL A 45 -3.52 6.22 -5.71
C VAL A 45 -4.88 6.65 -5.19
N LYS A 46 -5.85 5.76 -5.30
CA LYS A 46 -7.21 5.95 -4.81
C LYS A 46 -7.59 4.88 -3.80
N ARG A 47 -8.56 5.22 -2.96
CA ARG A 47 -9.24 4.28 -2.07
C ARG A 47 -10.51 3.78 -2.76
N ASP A 48 -10.69 2.47 -2.77
CA ASP A 48 -11.90 1.80 -3.25
C ASP A 48 -12.49 0.96 -2.11
N GLY A 49 -13.44 1.54 -1.35
CA GLY A 49 -14.03 0.88 -0.17
C GLY A 49 -13.01 0.60 0.94
N THR A 50 -12.71 -0.68 1.18
CA THR A 50 -11.66 -1.15 2.11
C THR A 50 -10.32 -1.41 1.42
N ASN A 51 -10.22 -1.16 0.13
CA ASN A 51 -9.07 -1.47 -0.71
C ASN A 51 -8.33 -0.19 -1.13
N ALA A 52 -7.05 -0.32 -1.40
CA ALA A 52 -6.25 0.74 -2.03
C ALA A 52 -5.93 0.34 -3.47
N VAL A 53 -6.20 1.23 -4.42
CA VAL A 53 -5.95 1.03 -5.85
C VAL A 53 -4.89 2.00 -6.32
N VAL A 54 -3.77 1.50 -6.81
CA VAL A 54 -2.69 2.27 -7.41
C VAL A 54 -2.79 2.16 -8.92
N PHE A 55 -3.09 3.27 -9.57
CA PHE A 55 -3.09 3.39 -11.03
C PHE A 55 -1.69 3.73 -11.51
N LEU A 56 -1.20 2.97 -12.48
CA LEU A 56 0.05 3.20 -13.18
C LEU A 56 -0.22 3.92 -14.52
N LYS A 57 0.76 4.67 -15.01
CA LYS A 57 0.69 5.43 -16.27
C LYS A 57 0.58 4.54 -17.50
N ASN A 58 1.04 3.30 -17.39
CA ASN A 58 0.90 2.28 -18.42
C ASN A 58 -0.54 1.72 -18.53
N GLY A 59 -1.47 2.13 -17.64
CA GLY A 59 -2.84 1.63 -17.58
C GLY A 59 -3.04 0.42 -16.67
N GLU A 60 -1.98 -0.13 -16.08
CA GLU A 60 -2.04 -1.19 -15.08
C GLU A 60 -2.55 -0.63 -13.75
N GLN A 61 -3.29 -1.46 -13.01
CA GLN A 61 -3.82 -1.09 -11.69
C GLN A 61 -3.43 -2.15 -10.66
N ILE A 62 -2.88 -1.69 -9.54
CA ILE A 62 -2.51 -2.55 -8.42
C ILE A 62 -3.57 -2.39 -7.34
N VAL A 63 -4.28 -3.47 -7.02
CA VAL A 63 -5.33 -3.49 -6.00
C VAL A 63 -4.80 -4.18 -4.75
N ILE A 64 -4.76 -3.43 -3.65
CA ILE A 64 -4.43 -3.94 -2.32
C ILE A 64 -5.73 -4.09 -1.55
N GLN A 65 -6.16 -5.34 -1.39
CA GLN A 65 -7.37 -5.70 -0.67
C GLN A 65 -7.14 -5.64 0.84
N ASN A 66 -8.17 -5.22 1.57
CA ASN A 66 -8.14 -5.05 3.03
C ASN A 66 -7.06 -4.08 3.51
N PHE A 67 -6.75 -3.06 2.70
CA PHE A 67 -5.82 -1.99 3.07
C PHE A 67 -6.34 -1.11 4.20
N PHE A 68 -7.65 -0.85 4.21
CA PHE A 68 -8.30 -0.08 5.26
C PHE A 68 -9.06 -0.99 6.20
N ALA A 69 -8.92 -0.74 7.50
CA ALA A 69 -9.79 -1.30 8.51
C ALA A 69 -11.25 -0.98 8.18
N ASN A 70 -12.09 -2.01 8.14
CA ASN A 70 -13.53 -1.84 7.93
C ASN A 70 -14.21 -1.18 9.15
N ASP A 71 -13.57 -1.28 10.31
CA ASP A 71 -14.05 -0.75 11.58
C ASP A 71 -13.08 0.30 12.12
N ASN A 72 -13.60 1.44 12.59
CA ASN A 72 -12.83 2.50 13.25
C ASN A 72 -12.07 2.05 14.52
N ASN A 73 -12.23 0.78 14.93
CA ASN A 73 -11.65 0.19 16.13
C ASN A 73 -10.58 -0.88 15.83
N GLN A 74 -10.45 -1.33 14.58
CA GLN A 74 -9.33 -2.17 14.19
C GLN A 74 -8.21 -1.26 13.71
N ASN A 75 -7.22 -1.03 14.56
CA ASN A 75 -6.01 -0.27 14.19
C ASN A 75 -5.15 -1.12 13.23
N LEU A 76 -5.64 -1.39 12.01
CA LEU A 76 -4.79 -1.85 10.92
C LEU A 76 -3.91 -0.67 10.53
N GLU A 77 -2.78 -0.51 11.22
CA GLU A 77 -1.71 0.39 10.81
C GLU A 77 -1.02 -0.20 9.57
N VAL A 78 -1.68 -0.05 8.42
CA VAL A 78 -1.11 -0.40 7.13
C VAL A 78 -0.44 0.83 6.53
N LEU A 79 0.85 0.74 6.27
CA LEU A 79 1.62 1.86 5.73
C LEU A 79 2.06 1.61 4.29
N LEU A 80 1.92 2.63 3.44
CA LEU A 80 2.58 2.68 2.14
C LEU A 80 4.01 3.17 2.33
N HIS A 81 4.95 2.53 1.64
CA HIS A 81 6.37 2.87 1.74
C HIS A 81 6.65 4.33 1.38
N LYS A 82 7.75 4.87 1.94
CA LYS A 82 8.14 6.28 1.84
C LYS A 82 8.30 6.76 0.41
N ASP A 83 8.67 5.89 -0.53
CA ASP A 83 8.89 6.29 -1.91
C ASP A 83 7.64 6.95 -2.49
N LEU A 84 6.45 6.42 -2.20
CA LEU A 84 5.18 7.01 -2.64
C LEU A 84 4.87 8.38 -2.01
N LYS A 85 5.52 8.77 -0.90
CA LYS A 85 5.33 10.12 -0.29
C LYS A 85 5.66 11.24 -1.25
N CYS A 86 6.64 11.05 -2.13
CA CYS A 86 7.03 12.06 -3.11
C CYS A 86 5.91 12.34 -4.13
N LYS A 87 4.93 11.43 -4.26
CA LYS A 87 3.70 11.61 -5.04
C LYS A 87 2.48 11.94 -4.19
N ALA A 88 2.65 12.49 -2.99
CA ALA A 88 1.55 13.06 -2.21
C ALA A 88 0.50 13.86 -3.02
N PRO A 89 0.84 14.70 -4.02
CA PRO A 89 -0.17 15.38 -4.85
C PRO A 89 -1.06 14.42 -5.69
N LEU A 90 -0.56 13.24 -6.04
CA LEU A 90 -1.27 12.21 -6.82
C LEU A 90 -1.96 11.15 -5.94
N ILE A 91 -1.79 11.23 -4.62
CA ILE A 91 -2.40 10.35 -3.63
C ILE A 91 -3.58 11.07 -3.00
N GLU A 92 -4.74 10.40 -2.94
CA GLU A 92 -5.91 10.96 -2.27
C GLU A 92 -5.57 11.38 -0.82
N PRO A 93 -6.08 12.53 -0.34
CA PRO A 93 -5.78 13.04 1.01
C PRO A 93 -6.04 12.02 2.12
N ASN A 94 -7.07 11.18 1.97
CA ASN A 94 -7.44 10.13 2.91
C ASN A 94 -6.36 9.03 3.04
N LEU A 95 -5.58 8.79 1.99
CA LEU A 95 -4.46 7.84 1.96
C LEU A 95 -3.17 8.44 2.53
N ARG A 96 -3.04 9.77 2.57
CA ARG A 96 -1.81 10.43 3.05
C ARG A 96 -1.49 10.11 4.51
N ARG A 97 -2.50 9.79 5.32
CA ARG A 97 -2.32 9.38 6.73
C ARG A 97 -1.63 8.02 6.88
N ASN A 98 -1.76 7.16 5.86
CA ASN A 98 -1.09 5.87 5.78
C ASN A 98 0.30 5.96 5.14
N LEU A 99 0.76 7.17 4.80
CA LEU A 99 2.14 7.42 4.42
C LEU A 99 2.95 7.71 5.69
N GLY A 100 3.38 6.66 6.40
CA GLY A 100 4.14 6.76 7.64
C GLY A 100 5.66 6.79 7.41
N LYS A 101 6.42 7.38 8.35
CA LYS A 101 7.85 7.05 8.48
C LYS A 101 7.90 5.79 9.32
N TRP A 102 8.25 4.69 8.69
CA TRP A 102 8.88 3.60 9.41
C TRP A 102 10.28 4.07 9.83
N SER A 103 10.55 4.14 11.13
CA SER A 103 11.93 4.22 11.60
C SER A 103 12.47 2.80 11.56
N THR A 104 13.43 2.54 10.68
CA THR A 104 14.19 1.29 10.61
C THR A 104 14.85 0.98 11.93
#